data_AF-A0A1S2KEJ3-F1
#
_entry.id   AF-A0A1S2KEJ3-F1
#
_cell.length_a   1.000
_cell.length_b   1.000
_cell.length_c   1.000
_cell.angle_alpha   90.00
_cell.angle_beta   90.00
_cell.angle_gamma   90.00
#
_symmetry.space_group_name_H-M   'P 1'
#
loop_
_entity.id
_entity.type
_entity.pdbx_description
1 polymer ?
#
loop_
_entity_poly.entity_id
_entity_poly.type
_entity_poly.pdbx_seq_one_letter_code
_entity_poly.pdbx_strand_id
1 'polypeptide(L)'
;MRTPAAPALAASLHVVSAAPPAGSDLPGVRAMAAAYGKKFPDAPLDSGVLSGYHAARLMGTGLAAACEAGDLTRAGVVRAHRAQSSADAGLGMPQDFSDVARPASLKTYVLRPDAEVPGGLVTAEEAREAPGVRAYVEGRTD
;
A
#
# COMPACT_ATOMS: atom_id res chain seq x y z
N MET A 1 1.13 22.60 3.00
CA MET A 1 -0.25 23.03 2.62
C MET A 1 -0.31 24.55 2.58
N ARG A 2 -0.81 25.18 1.49
CA ARG A 2 -0.78 26.65 1.30
C ARG A 2 -2.16 27.25 0.98
N THR A 3 -3.22 26.76 1.60
CA THR A 3 -4.60 27.23 1.38
C THR A 3 -5.19 27.79 2.68
N PRO A 4 -6.21 28.66 2.62
CA PRO A 4 -6.94 29.10 3.81
C PRO A 4 -7.55 27.95 4.63
N ALA A 5 -7.81 26.81 3.98
CA ALA A 5 -8.33 25.61 4.63
C ALA A 5 -7.25 24.83 5.42
N ALA A 6 -5.98 25.19 5.30
CA ALA A 6 -4.88 24.39 5.87
C ALA A 6 -5.02 24.12 7.38
N PRO A 7 -5.35 25.12 8.23
CA PRO A 7 -5.55 24.87 9.66
C PRO A 7 -6.70 23.91 9.94
N ALA A 8 -7.82 24.04 9.23
CA ALA A 8 -8.98 23.17 9.40
C ALA A 8 -8.68 21.73 8.97
N LEU A 9 -7.97 21.55 7.86
CA LEU A 9 -7.57 20.22 7.38
C LEU A 9 -6.58 19.57 8.35
N ALA A 10 -5.57 20.30 8.83
CA ALA A 10 -4.63 19.78 9.82
C ALA A 10 -5.32 19.36 11.13
N ALA A 11 -6.37 20.08 11.54
CA ALA A 11 -7.09 19.81 12.78
C ALA A 11 -8.11 18.67 12.68
N SER A 12 -8.68 18.40 11.49
CA SER A 12 -9.88 17.56 11.39
C SER A 12 -9.85 16.48 10.31
N LEU A 13 -8.96 16.58 9.32
CA LEU A 13 -8.92 15.58 8.24
C LEU A 13 -8.28 14.28 8.73
N HIS A 14 -8.98 13.18 8.50
CA HIS A 14 -8.44 11.83 8.57
C HIS A 14 -8.59 11.15 7.22
N VAL A 15 -7.59 10.36 6.84
CA VAL A 15 -7.57 9.60 5.59
C VAL A 15 -7.52 8.12 5.93
N VAL A 16 -8.56 7.38 5.56
CA VAL A 16 -8.55 5.91 5.65
C VAL A 16 -7.74 5.37 4.48
N SER A 17 -6.68 4.62 4.77
CA SER A 17 -5.71 4.18 3.77
C SER A 17 -5.38 2.71 3.91
N ALA A 18 -5.22 2.01 2.79
CA ALA A 18 -4.68 0.64 2.79
C ALA A 18 -3.15 0.61 2.97
N ALA A 19 -2.48 1.76 2.84
CA ALA A 19 -1.04 1.92 2.96
C ALA A 19 -0.66 2.81 4.15
N PRO A 20 0.53 2.60 4.76
CA PRO A 20 1.07 3.56 5.72
C PRO A 20 1.44 4.88 5.02
N PRO A 21 1.82 5.93 5.77
CA PRO A 21 2.40 7.12 5.16
C PRO A 21 3.66 6.81 4.35
N ALA A 22 3.88 7.54 3.26
CA ALA A 22 5.10 7.40 2.45
C ALA A 22 6.38 7.76 3.21
N GLY A 23 6.28 8.55 4.29
CA GLY A 23 7.34 8.85 5.24
C GLY A 23 7.41 7.93 6.46
N SER A 24 6.74 6.75 6.45
CA SER A 24 6.76 5.81 7.57
C SER A 24 8.17 5.31 7.93
N ASP A 25 8.41 5.06 9.22
CA ASP A 25 9.66 4.50 9.74
C ASP A 25 9.88 3.00 9.46
N LEU A 26 8.90 2.33 8.84
CA LEU A 26 9.06 0.96 8.40
C LEU A 26 10.35 0.80 7.57
N PRO A 27 11.23 -0.17 7.87
CA PRO A 27 12.53 -0.28 7.19
C PRO A 27 12.44 -0.31 5.67
N GLY A 28 11.46 -1.02 5.11
CA GLY A 28 11.23 -1.08 3.67
C GLY A 28 10.76 0.24 3.07
N VAL A 29 9.89 0.98 3.78
CA VAL A 29 9.41 2.29 3.33
C VAL A 29 10.53 3.33 3.38
N ARG A 30 11.34 3.35 4.45
CA ARG A 30 12.53 4.20 4.56
C ARG A 30 13.55 3.93 3.45
N ALA A 31 13.82 2.65 3.16
CA ALA A 31 14.73 2.27 2.08
C ALA A 31 14.20 2.73 0.71
N MET A 32 12.89 2.57 0.47
CA MET A 32 12.23 3.06 -0.74
C MET A 32 12.33 4.58 -0.85
N ALA A 33 11.97 5.33 0.20
CA ALA A 33 12.01 6.79 0.21
C ALA A 33 13.42 7.33 -0.06
N ALA A 34 14.45 6.73 0.55
CA ALA A 34 15.85 7.11 0.32
C ALA A 34 16.28 6.83 -1.14
N ALA A 35 15.92 5.68 -1.70
CA ALA A 35 16.22 5.34 -3.09
C ALA A 35 15.48 6.26 -4.08
N TYR A 36 14.22 6.56 -3.81
CA TYR A 36 13.39 7.45 -4.63
C TYR A 36 13.95 8.88 -4.62
N GLY A 37 14.22 9.46 -3.44
CA GLY A 37 14.77 10.81 -3.32
C GLY A 37 16.16 10.96 -3.96
N LYS A 38 16.99 9.91 -3.94
CA LYS A 38 18.26 9.90 -4.68
C LYS A 38 18.06 9.92 -6.20
N LYS A 39 17.06 9.19 -6.71
CA LYS A 39 16.79 9.04 -8.15
C LYS A 39 16.02 10.22 -8.72
N PHE A 40 15.13 10.82 -7.93
CA PHE A 40 14.20 11.88 -8.32
C PHE A 40 14.22 13.01 -7.27
N PRO A 41 15.33 13.75 -7.14
CA PRO A 41 15.50 14.73 -6.06
C PRO A 41 14.50 15.89 -6.08
N ASP A 42 13.96 16.22 -7.26
CA ASP A 42 12.98 17.30 -7.44
C ASP A 42 11.52 16.81 -7.41
N ALA A 43 11.30 15.50 -7.31
CA ALA A 43 9.96 14.92 -7.26
C ALA A 43 9.51 14.76 -5.80
N PRO A 44 8.25 15.10 -5.47
CA PRO A 44 7.73 14.89 -4.14
C PRO A 44 7.63 13.40 -3.82
N LEU A 45 7.95 13.04 -2.58
CA LEU A 45 7.55 11.76 -2.00
C LEU A 45 6.08 11.84 -1.60
N ASP A 46 5.24 10.93 -2.07
CA ASP A 46 3.83 10.85 -1.71
C ASP A 46 3.33 9.39 -1.66
N SER A 47 2.06 9.18 -1.28
CA SER A 47 1.44 7.86 -1.19
C SER A 47 1.38 7.12 -2.53
N GLY A 48 1.36 7.83 -3.66
CA GLY A 48 1.39 7.25 -5.00
C GLY A 48 2.74 6.60 -5.31
N VAL A 49 3.84 7.22 -4.88
CA VAL A 49 5.19 6.63 -4.96
C VAL A 49 5.25 5.30 -4.20
N LEU A 50 4.77 5.30 -2.95
CA LEU A 50 4.73 4.08 -2.14
C LEU A 50 3.86 2.98 -2.78
N SER A 51 2.66 3.34 -3.24
CA SER A 51 1.73 2.41 -3.88
C SER A 51 2.31 1.80 -5.17
N GLY A 52 2.91 2.62 -6.03
CA GLY A 52 3.54 2.17 -7.27
C GLY A 52 4.75 1.27 -7.02
N TYR A 53 5.60 1.62 -6.05
CA TYR A 53 6.73 0.79 -5.67
C TYR A 53 6.27 -0.57 -5.13
N HIS A 54 5.25 -0.58 -4.26
CA HIS A 54 4.65 -1.80 -3.74
C HIS A 54 4.12 -2.72 -4.85
N ALA A 55 3.30 -2.17 -5.76
CA ALA A 55 2.75 -2.92 -6.89
C ALA A 55 3.86 -3.52 -7.77
N ALA A 56 4.91 -2.74 -8.06
CA ALA A 56 6.05 -3.21 -8.84
C ALA A 56 6.82 -4.35 -8.14
N ARG A 57 6.99 -4.29 -6.81
CA ARG A 57 7.64 -5.36 -6.04
C ARG A 57 6.84 -6.67 -6.11
N LEU A 58 5.53 -6.59 -5.90
CA LEU A 58 4.66 -7.77 -5.93
C LEU A 58 4.55 -8.37 -7.33
N MET A 59 4.45 -7.54 -8.36
CA MET A 59 4.51 -7.98 -9.76
C MET A 59 5.85 -8.65 -10.07
N GLY A 60 6.97 -8.09 -9.58
CA GLY A 60 8.29 -8.70 -9.70
C GLY A 60 8.37 -10.10 -9.09
N THR A 61 7.78 -10.31 -7.91
CA THR A 61 7.66 -11.65 -7.30
C THR A 61 6.86 -12.61 -8.17
N GLY A 62 5.72 -12.19 -8.71
CA GLY A 62 4.90 -13.02 -9.61
C GLY A 62 5.62 -13.35 -10.92
N LEU A 63 6.33 -12.40 -11.51
CA LEU A 63 7.14 -12.59 -12.72
C LEU A 63 8.30 -13.56 -12.47
N ALA A 64 8.99 -13.43 -11.34
CA ALA A 64 10.06 -14.35 -10.96
C ALA A 64 9.53 -15.78 -10.80
N ALA A 65 8.41 -15.97 -10.09
CA ALA A 65 7.79 -17.28 -9.94
C ALA A 65 7.34 -17.89 -11.29
N ALA A 66 6.80 -17.08 -12.20
CA ALA A 66 6.44 -17.52 -13.55
C ALA A 66 7.67 -17.90 -14.39
N CYS A 67 8.79 -17.17 -14.23
CA CYS A 67 10.06 -17.49 -14.87
C CYS A 67 10.63 -18.83 -14.38
N GLU A 68 10.65 -19.06 -13.07
CA GLU A 68 11.11 -20.34 -12.48
C GLU A 68 10.24 -21.51 -12.94
N ALA A 69 8.95 -21.28 -13.16
CA ALA A 69 8.02 -22.27 -13.73
C ALA A 69 8.18 -22.46 -15.25
N GLY A 70 9.04 -21.69 -15.92
CA GLY A 70 9.22 -21.74 -17.37
C GLY A 70 8.04 -21.22 -18.19
N ASP A 71 7.12 -20.46 -17.59
CA ASP A 71 5.90 -19.97 -18.23
C ASP A 71 5.69 -18.47 -18.02
N LEU A 72 6.44 -17.67 -18.78
CA LEU A 72 6.26 -16.21 -18.86
C LEU A 72 5.12 -15.79 -19.82
N THR A 73 4.20 -16.70 -20.17
CA THR A 73 2.97 -16.29 -20.85
C THR A 73 2.07 -15.49 -19.91
N ARG A 74 1.11 -14.75 -20.46
CA ARG A 74 0.09 -14.05 -19.66
C ARG A 74 -0.61 -14.99 -18.66
N ALA A 75 -0.92 -16.21 -19.09
CA ALA A 75 -1.58 -17.19 -18.25
C ALA A 75 -0.66 -17.66 -17.11
N GLY A 76 0.62 -17.92 -17.40
CA GLY A 76 1.62 -18.30 -16.39
C GLY A 76 1.82 -17.22 -15.33
N VAL A 77 1.97 -15.95 -15.75
CA VAL A 77 2.10 -14.81 -14.82
C VAL A 77 0.86 -14.63 -13.94
N VAL A 78 -0.34 -14.76 -14.51
CA VAL A 78 -1.59 -14.70 -13.73
C VAL A 78 -1.65 -15.84 -12.72
N ARG A 79 -1.31 -17.07 -13.12
CA ARG A 79 -1.28 -18.22 -12.19
C ARG A 79 -0.27 -17.99 -11.05
N ALA A 80 0.94 -17.52 -11.37
CA ALA A 80 1.95 -17.21 -10.37
C ALA A 80 1.51 -16.12 -9.40
N HIS A 81 0.85 -15.06 -9.91
CA HIS A 81 0.30 -14.00 -9.07
C HIS A 81 -0.82 -14.51 -8.14
N ARG A 82 -1.74 -15.33 -8.65
CA ARG A 82 -2.85 -15.90 -7.85
C ARG A 82 -2.39 -16.94 -6.83
N ALA A 83 -1.19 -17.50 -6.97
CA ALA A 83 -0.60 -18.38 -5.96
C ALA A 83 -0.11 -17.63 -4.72
N GLN A 84 -0.06 -16.29 -4.73
CA GLN A 84 0.44 -15.47 -3.62
C GLN A 84 -0.66 -15.22 -2.56
N SER A 85 -0.83 -16.12 -1.58
CA SER A 85 -1.82 -15.97 -0.50
C SER A 85 -1.32 -15.19 0.73
N SER A 86 -0.02 -14.90 0.79
CA SER A 86 0.61 -14.13 1.88
C SER A 86 1.67 -13.19 1.31
N ALA A 87 1.30 -12.40 0.31
CA ALA A 87 2.17 -11.47 -0.37
C ALA A 87 2.54 -10.30 0.56
N ASP A 88 3.82 -10.08 0.81
CA ASP A 88 4.31 -8.94 1.58
C ASP A 88 5.63 -8.45 0.99
N ALA A 89 5.68 -7.17 0.63
CA ALA A 89 6.88 -6.53 0.12
C ALA A 89 7.71 -5.83 1.22
N GLY A 90 7.34 -5.99 2.49
CA GLY A 90 7.97 -5.31 3.64
C GLY A 90 7.60 -3.84 3.74
N LEU A 91 6.44 -3.45 3.20
CA LEU A 91 5.99 -2.05 3.09
C LEU A 91 4.73 -1.74 3.92
N GLY A 92 4.34 -2.64 4.82
CA GLY A 92 3.16 -2.47 5.67
C GLY A 92 1.82 -2.75 4.96
N MET A 93 1.86 -3.41 3.81
CA MET A 93 0.67 -3.71 3.00
C MET A 93 0.58 -5.21 2.65
N PRO A 94 0.50 -6.12 3.65
CA PRO A 94 0.36 -7.54 3.35
C PRO A 94 -0.98 -7.82 2.66
N GLN A 95 -0.96 -8.71 1.66
CA GLN A 95 -2.08 -9.02 0.77
C GLN A 95 -2.22 -10.53 0.51
N ASP A 96 -3.46 -10.97 0.31
CA ASP A 96 -3.82 -12.29 -0.21
C ASP A 96 -4.45 -12.13 -1.60
N PHE A 97 -3.85 -12.73 -2.62
CA PHE A 97 -4.33 -12.65 -4.01
C PHE A 97 -5.02 -13.93 -4.50
N SER A 98 -5.17 -14.93 -3.63
CA SER A 98 -5.70 -16.25 -3.99
C SER A 98 -7.19 -16.24 -4.33
N ASP A 99 -7.94 -15.32 -3.74
CA ASP A 99 -9.38 -15.14 -4.01
C ASP A 99 -9.63 -13.82 -4.74
N VAL A 100 -10.10 -13.91 -5.99
CA VAL A 100 -10.39 -12.75 -6.84
C VAL A 100 -11.69 -12.05 -6.48
N ALA A 101 -12.58 -12.72 -5.73
CA ALA A 101 -13.87 -12.20 -5.31
C ALA A 101 -13.78 -11.41 -4.00
N ARG A 102 -12.63 -11.45 -3.29
CA ARG A 102 -12.44 -10.81 -1.99
C ARG A 102 -11.40 -9.68 -2.06
N PRO A 103 -11.51 -8.66 -1.18
CA PRO A 103 -10.43 -7.69 -1.01
C PRO A 103 -9.14 -8.40 -0.59
N ALA A 104 -8.02 -8.01 -1.18
CA ALA A 104 -6.72 -8.61 -0.88
C ALA A 104 -6.25 -8.35 0.56
N SER A 105 -6.84 -7.37 1.25
CA SER A 105 -6.66 -7.14 2.69
C SER A 105 -7.89 -6.44 3.24
N LEU A 106 -8.18 -6.66 4.53
CA LEU A 106 -9.26 -5.99 5.27
C LEU A 106 -8.72 -4.96 6.29
N LYS A 107 -7.40 -4.78 6.34
CA LYS A 107 -6.77 -3.85 7.29
C LYS A 107 -6.59 -2.48 6.66
N THR A 108 -6.91 -1.45 7.42
CA THR A 108 -6.74 -0.05 7.00
C THR A 108 -6.07 0.76 8.10
N TYR A 109 -5.14 1.62 7.71
CA TYR A 109 -4.59 2.69 8.51
C TYR A 109 -5.58 3.85 8.59
N VAL A 110 -5.48 4.63 9.67
CA VAL A 110 -6.02 5.99 9.72
C VAL A 110 -4.83 6.95 9.73
N LEU A 111 -4.76 7.81 8.72
CA LEU A 111 -3.70 8.80 8.56
C LEU A 111 -4.24 10.20 8.82
N ARG A 112 -3.37 11.13 9.20
CA ARG A 112 -3.71 12.56 9.32
C ARG A 112 -2.65 13.44 8.67
N PRO A 113 -3.01 14.63 8.16
CA PRO A 113 -2.05 15.58 7.61
C PRO A 113 -1.01 16.02 8.64
N ASP A 114 0.23 16.13 8.17
CA ASP A 114 1.31 16.81 8.87
C ASP A 114 2.22 17.46 7.83
N ALA A 115 2.33 18.78 7.83
CA ALA A 115 3.05 19.51 6.80
C ALA A 115 4.58 19.42 6.96
N GLU A 116 5.06 19.00 8.12
CA GLU A 116 6.48 19.00 8.47
C GLU A 116 7.16 17.66 8.16
N VAL A 117 6.39 16.62 7.79
CA VAL A 117 6.91 15.29 7.49
C VAL A 117 6.97 15.01 5.98
N PRO A 118 7.98 14.24 5.52
CA PRO A 118 8.00 13.72 4.15
C PRO A 118 6.70 12.96 3.82
N GLY A 119 6.09 13.25 2.68
CA GLY A 119 4.81 12.63 2.29
C GLY A 119 3.56 13.27 2.90
N GLY A 120 3.70 14.27 3.78
CA GLY A 120 2.58 15.10 4.23
C GLY A 120 1.54 14.43 5.13
N LEU A 121 1.80 13.19 5.56
CA LEU A 121 0.89 12.36 6.35
C LEU A 121 1.66 11.63 7.45
N VAL A 122 1.02 11.46 8.61
CA VAL A 122 1.49 10.58 9.70
C VAL A 122 0.40 9.58 10.07
N THR A 123 0.79 8.47 10.69
CA THR A 123 -0.15 7.48 11.22
C THR A 123 -0.87 8.06 12.44
N ALA A 124 -2.19 8.14 12.39
CA ALA A 124 -3.04 8.37 13.57
C ALA A 124 -3.41 7.04 14.23
N GLU A 125 -3.70 6.02 13.42
CA GLU A 125 -3.99 4.66 13.89
C GLU A 125 -3.36 3.63 12.96
N GLU A 126 -2.70 2.64 13.56
CA GLU A 126 -2.10 1.51 12.83
C GLU A 126 -3.16 0.67 12.11
N ALA A 127 -2.71 -0.02 11.06
CA ALA A 127 -3.59 -0.85 10.25
C ALA A 127 -4.28 -1.94 11.08
N ARG A 128 -5.61 -1.88 11.09
CA ARG A 128 -6.46 -2.92 11.67
C ARG A 128 -7.71 -3.14 10.83
N GLU A 129 -8.32 -4.29 11.04
CA GLU A 129 -9.66 -4.55 10.54
C GLU A 129 -10.65 -3.80 11.43
N ALA A 130 -11.47 -2.92 10.83
CA ALA A 130 -12.50 -2.20 11.57
C ALA A 130 -13.69 -3.12 11.91
N PRO A 131 -14.41 -2.88 13.02
CA PRO A 131 -15.60 -3.65 13.37
C PRO A 131 -16.61 -3.71 12.21
N GLY A 132 -17.14 -4.89 11.93
CA GLY A 132 -18.14 -5.11 10.90
C GLY A 132 -17.61 -5.28 9.46
N VAL A 133 -16.34 -4.99 9.18
CA VAL A 133 -15.77 -5.15 7.82
C VAL A 133 -15.89 -6.59 7.32
N ARG A 134 -15.55 -7.57 8.15
CA ARG A 134 -15.68 -8.98 7.78
C ARG A 134 -17.11 -9.43 7.57
N ALA A 135 -18.01 -9.05 8.47
CA ALA A 135 -19.44 -9.34 8.31
C ALA A 135 -20.00 -8.70 7.03
N TYR A 136 -19.56 -7.49 6.68
CA TYR A 136 -19.92 -6.84 5.43
C TYR A 136 -19.42 -7.62 4.20
N VAL A 137 -18.15 -8.06 4.20
CA VAL A 137 -17.59 -8.82 3.08
C VAL A 137 -18.24 -10.20 2.94
N GLU A 138 -18.50 -10.89 4.05
CA GLU A 138 -19.12 -12.22 4.05
C GLU A 138 -20.63 -12.17 3.77
N GLY A 139 -21.29 -11.07 4.10
CA GLY A 139 -22.72 -10.84 3.83
C GLY A 139 -23.02 -10.44 2.39
N ARG A 140 -22.02 -10.20 1.55
CA ARG A 140 -22.19 -10.01 0.11
C ARG A 140 -22.47 -11.36 -0.54
N THR A 141 -23.74 -11.73 -0.62
CA THR A 141 -24.20 -12.78 -1.54
C THR A 141 -24.09 -12.26 -2.97
N ASP A 142 -23.47 -13.05 -3.86
CA ASP A 142 -23.49 -12.82 -5.31
C ASP A 142 -24.93 -12.83 -5.88
#